data_AF-A0A7X7ZUB6-F1
#
_entry.id   AF-A0A7X7ZUB6-F1
#
_cell.length_a   1.000
_cell.length_b   1.000
_cell.length_c   1.000
_cell.angle_alpha   90.00
_cell.angle_beta   90.00
_cell.angle_gamma   90.00
#
_symmetry.space_group_name_H-M   'P 1'
#
loop_
_entity.id
_entity.type
_entity.pdbx_description
1 polymer ?
#
loop_
_entity_poly.entity_id
_entity_poly.type
_entity_poly.pdbx_seq_one_letter_code
_entity_poly.pdbx_strand_id
1 'polypeptide(L)'
;MYNSIQHFNEFGLRKIEKVIETFVTEKKDLADLVLDLQETLFELGRNIVAEVLEDMDDYIRNSADRKKRYEIVRKDPSTLLTSFGLVAYSRTYFKPKAGGHRKYLVDELAGISPHDRVSADVVINAIEEATQSSYRKAGTKVAYDSDLSKQAVMKKVHEIEIVDAPLPSTEKRAVRVLYIEADEDHVALQNKGGDRQRKAGISMPKLVYLHEGIDADKSTDKRHVLKNVRYFGGDFKSEDLWLKVAQYIDEQYIEES
;
A
#
# COMPACT_ATOMS: atom_id res chain seq x y z
N MET A 1 -25.61 1.30 -9.33
CA MET A 1 -24.77 1.94 -10.38
C MET A 1 -25.59 2.84 -11.33
N TYR A 2 -26.93 2.73 -11.36
CA TYR A 2 -27.75 3.56 -12.25
C TYR A 2 -27.75 5.04 -11.82
N ASN A 3 -27.67 5.32 -10.51
CA ASN A 3 -27.81 6.66 -9.97
C ASN A 3 -26.56 7.51 -10.19
N SER A 4 -25.34 6.96 -10.01
CA SER A 4 -24.10 7.73 -10.22
C SER A 4 -23.87 8.03 -11.69
N ILE A 5 -24.18 7.08 -12.59
CA ILE A 5 -24.07 7.29 -14.04
C ILE A 5 -25.10 8.31 -14.50
N GLN A 6 -26.35 8.22 -14.03
CA GLN A 6 -27.36 9.21 -14.35
C GLN A 6 -27.00 10.59 -13.80
N HIS A 7 -26.56 10.68 -12.55
CA HIS A 7 -26.08 11.92 -11.94
C HIS A 7 -24.91 12.52 -12.72
N PHE A 8 -23.97 11.69 -13.18
CA PHE A 8 -22.87 12.14 -14.03
C PHE A 8 -23.35 12.64 -15.39
N ASN A 9 -24.30 11.96 -16.03
CA ASN A 9 -24.88 12.44 -17.27
C ASN A 9 -25.62 13.77 -17.10
N GLU A 10 -26.35 13.94 -16.00
CA GLU A 10 -27.13 15.16 -15.73
C GLU A 10 -26.27 16.35 -15.30
N PHE A 11 -25.27 16.13 -14.45
CA PHE A 11 -24.47 17.18 -13.82
C PHE A 11 -22.99 17.15 -14.22
N GLY A 12 -22.41 15.96 -14.34
CA GLY A 12 -20.99 15.77 -14.69
C GLY A 12 -20.66 16.23 -16.11
N LEU A 13 -21.51 15.92 -17.10
CA LEU A 13 -21.32 16.40 -18.48
C LEU A 13 -21.34 17.93 -18.54
N ARG A 14 -22.27 18.58 -17.84
CA ARG A 14 -22.33 20.05 -17.75
C ARG A 14 -21.08 20.65 -17.08
N LYS A 15 -20.53 19.99 -16.06
CA LYS A 15 -19.27 20.39 -15.44
C LYS A 15 -18.12 20.30 -16.44
N ILE A 16 -18.02 19.20 -17.19
CA ILE A 16 -16.98 19.01 -18.22
C ILE A 16 -17.12 20.03 -19.34
N GLU A 17 -18.32 20.26 -19.86
CA GLU A 17 -18.60 21.28 -20.88
C GLU A 17 -18.12 22.66 -20.42
N LYS A 18 -18.41 23.03 -19.18
CA LYS A 18 -17.95 24.30 -18.59
C LYS A 18 -16.43 24.37 -18.45
N VAL A 19 -15.77 23.27 -18.07
CA VAL A 19 -14.30 23.19 -18.02
C VAL A 19 -13.70 23.42 -19.41
N ILE A 20 -14.27 22.79 -20.45
CA ILE A 20 -13.82 22.96 -21.84
C ILE A 20 -14.06 24.39 -22.33
N GLU A 21 -15.24 24.97 -22.04
CA GLU A 21 -15.57 26.35 -22.40
C GLU A 21 -14.60 27.34 -21.75
N THR A 22 -14.29 27.14 -20.46
CA THR A 22 -13.33 27.97 -19.72
C THR A 22 -11.93 27.85 -20.34
N PHE A 23 -11.49 26.62 -20.65
CA PHE A 23 -10.20 26.36 -21.29
C PHE A 23 -10.05 27.12 -22.62
N VAL A 24 -11.07 27.05 -23.49
CA VAL A 24 -11.07 27.72 -24.79
C VAL A 24 -11.14 29.25 -24.63
N THR A 25 -12.00 29.74 -23.74
CA THR A 25 -12.30 31.18 -23.59
C THR A 25 -11.16 31.93 -22.91
N GLU A 26 -10.57 31.35 -21.87
CA GLU A 26 -9.51 31.98 -21.08
C GLU A 26 -8.10 31.74 -21.66
N LYS A 27 -7.99 31.00 -22.79
CA LYS A 27 -6.70 30.60 -23.40
C LYS A 27 -5.76 29.93 -22.40
N LYS A 28 -6.32 29.10 -21.52
CA LYS A 28 -5.58 28.28 -20.58
C LYS A 28 -4.68 27.29 -21.32
N ASP A 29 -3.65 26.81 -20.65
CA ASP A 29 -2.78 25.78 -21.24
C ASP A 29 -3.34 24.36 -21.02
N LEU A 30 -2.68 23.37 -21.62
CA LEU A 30 -3.10 21.99 -21.49
C LEU A 30 -3.03 21.49 -20.03
N ALA A 31 -2.12 22.00 -19.21
CA ALA A 31 -1.98 21.57 -17.83
C ALA A 31 -3.20 22.00 -17.00
N ASP A 32 -3.67 23.24 -17.20
CA ASP A 32 -4.89 23.72 -16.54
C ASP A 32 -6.11 22.85 -16.90
N LEU A 33 -6.27 22.48 -18.18
CA LEU A 33 -7.36 21.61 -18.63
C LEU A 33 -7.32 20.24 -17.94
N VAL A 34 -6.13 19.63 -17.85
CA VAL A 34 -5.96 18.32 -17.22
C VAL A 34 -6.31 18.38 -15.74
N LEU A 35 -5.84 19.40 -15.02
CA LEU A 35 -6.12 19.57 -13.59
C LEU A 35 -7.62 19.81 -13.32
N ASP A 36 -8.27 20.65 -14.13
CA ASP A 36 -9.71 20.94 -13.99
C ASP A 36 -10.58 19.70 -14.29
N LEU A 37 -10.18 18.87 -15.28
CA LEU A 37 -10.87 17.61 -15.57
C LEU A 37 -10.67 16.56 -14.47
N GLN A 38 -9.48 16.52 -13.87
CA GLN A 38 -9.12 15.54 -12.85
C GLN A 38 -10.05 15.61 -11.64
N GLU A 39 -10.40 16.80 -11.14
CA GLU A 39 -11.39 16.98 -10.07
C GLU A 39 -12.73 16.30 -10.42
N THR A 40 -13.23 16.58 -11.62
CA THR A 40 -14.55 16.10 -12.06
C THR A 40 -14.58 14.57 -12.16
N LEU A 41 -13.48 13.97 -12.65
CA LEU A 41 -13.35 12.52 -12.75
C LEU A 41 -13.22 11.85 -11.38
N PHE A 42 -12.51 12.47 -10.43
CA PHE A 42 -12.40 11.94 -9.08
C PHE A 42 -13.69 12.09 -8.26
N GLU A 43 -14.45 13.16 -8.46
CA GLU A 43 -15.82 13.26 -7.96
C GLU A 43 -16.70 12.11 -8.48
N LEU A 44 -16.64 11.82 -9.78
CA LEU A 44 -17.34 10.66 -10.36
C LEU A 44 -16.90 9.35 -9.69
N GLY A 45 -15.59 9.13 -9.55
CA GLY A 45 -15.03 7.96 -8.89
C GLY A 45 -15.57 7.78 -7.47
N ARG A 46 -15.57 8.85 -6.65
CA ARG A 46 -16.13 8.83 -5.29
C ARG A 46 -17.60 8.44 -5.28
N ASN A 47 -18.40 9.01 -6.17
CA ASN A 47 -19.83 8.73 -6.27
C ASN A 47 -20.09 7.26 -6.64
N ILE A 48 -19.35 6.73 -7.62
CA ILE A 48 -19.48 5.32 -8.04
C ILE A 48 -19.15 4.39 -6.87
N VAL A 49 -18.06 4.63 -6.14
CA VAL A 49 -17.67 3.79 -4.99
C VAL A 49 -18.74 3.83 -3.90
N ALA A 50 -19.25 5.02 -3.57
CA ALA A 50 -20.32 5.17 -2.59
C ALA A 50 -21.58 4.40 -3.00
N GLU A 51 -22.04 4.56 -4.25
CA GLU A 51 -23.24 3.87 -4.73
C GLU A 51 -23.05 2.35 -4.75
N VAL A 52 -21.88 1.85 -5.16
CA VAL A 52 -21.62 0.40 -5.14
C VAL A 52 -21.71 -0.15 -3.73
N LEU A 53 -21.11 0.53 -2.73
CA LEU A 53 -21.20 0.11 -1.34
C LEU A 53 -22.64 0.17 -0.81
N GLU A 54 -23.39 1.22 -1.13
CA GLU A 54 -24.79 1.36 -0.69
C GLU A 54 -25.73 0.35 -1.37
N ASP A 55 -25.54 0.08 -2.67
CA ASP A 55 -26.27 -0.94 -3.42
C ASP A 55 -25.98 -2.34 -2.86
N MET A 56 -24.72 -2.62 -2.52
CA MET A 56 -24.34 -3.86 -1.83
C MET A 56 -25.02 -3.97 -0.47
N ASP A 57 -25.01 -2.91 0.34
CA ASP A 57 -25.70 -2.88 1.64
C ASP A 57 -27.21 -3.14 1.47
N ASP A 58 -27.85 -2.48 0.50
CA ASP A 58 -29.28 -2.65 0.23
C ASP A 58 -29.61 -4.05 -0.31
N TYR A 59 -28.73 -4.65 -1.11
CA TYR A 59 -28.85 -6.05 -1.52
C TYR A 59 -28.77 -7.00 -0.31
N ILE A 60 -27.78 -6.80 0.58
CA ILE A 60 -27.62 -7.61 1.81
C ILE A 60 -28.85 -7.44 2.70
N ARG A 61 -29.32 -6.20 2.89
CA ARG A 61 -30.57 -5.90 3.58
C ARG A 61 -31.71 -6.66 2.92
N ASN A 62 -31.89 -6.72 1.62
CA ASN A 62 -33.05 -7.41 1.07
C ASN A 62 -32.91 -8.94 0.97
N SER A 63 -31.71 -9.48 1.15
CA SER A 63 -31.42 -10.92 1.05
C SER A 63 -32.18 -11.79 2.08
N ALA A 64 -32.64 -12.95 1.60
CA ALA A 64 -33.29 -13.96 2.43
C ALA A 64 -32.34 -14.53 3.49
N ASP A 65 -31.06 -14.63 3.14
CA ASP A 65 -30.02 -15.13 4.04
C ASP A 65 -29.82 -14.23 5.25
N ARG A 66 -29.68 -12.92 5.01
CA ARG A 66 -29.62 -11.92 6.07
C ARG A 66 -30.83 -12.05 7.00
N LYS A 67 -32.07 -12.15 6.48
CA LYS A 67 -33.28 -12.26 7.31
C LYS A 67 -33.25 -13.46 8.27
N LYS A 68 -32.62 -14.57 7.86
CA LYS A 68 -32.45 -15.77 8.69
C LYS A 68 -31.41 -15.57 9.79
N ARG A 69 -30.30 -14.90 9.49
CA ARG A 69 -29.11 -14.85 10.38
C ARG A 69 -28.95 -13.56 11.17
N TYR A 70 -29.53 -12.45 10.73
CA TYR A 70 -29.28 -11.11 11.26
C TYR A 70 -30.54 -10.26 11.43
N GLU A 71 -30.52 -9.38 12.43
CA GLU A 71 -31.48 -8.29 12.65
C GLU A 71 -30.88 -6.96 12.16
N ILE A 72 -31.70 -6.09 11.56
CA ILE A 72 -31.28 -4.70 11.32
C ILE A 72 -31.41 -3.95 12.63
N VAL A 73 -30.33 -3.24 13.01
CA VAL A 73 -30.37 -2.33 14.16
C VAL A 73 -30.63 -0.90 13.68
N ARG A 74 -29.78 -0.39 12.77
CA ARG A 74 -29.85 0.97 12.22
C ARG A 74 -28.97 1.10 10.98
N LYS A 75 -29.02 2.26 10.31
CA LYS A 75 -28.10 2.65 9.23
C LYS A 75 -27.23 3.78 9.78
N ASP A 76 -25.91 3.65 9.61
CA ASP A 76 -24.91 4.58 10.14
C ASP A 76 -24.14 5.22 8.97
N PRO A 77 -23.83 6.52 9.02
CA PRO A 77 -22.92 7.14 8.06
C PRO A 77 -21.48 6.66 8.31
N SER A 78 -20.71 6.56 7.25
CA SER A 78 -19.29 6.21 7.29
C SER A 78 -18.52 7.02 6.26
N THR A 79 -17.22 7.16 6.50
CA THR A 79 -16.29 7.73 5.53
C THR A 79 -15.06 6.85 5.38
N LEU A 80 -14.58 6.71 4.14
CA LEU A 80 -13.38 5.97 3.80
C LEU A 80 -12.53 6.82 2.87
N LEU A 81 -11.28 7.07 3.25
CA LEU A 81 -10.33 7.77 2.39
C LEU A 81 -9.79 6.83 1.32
N THR A 82 -9.98 7.17 0.06
CA THR A 82 -9.47 6.44 -1.12
C THR A 82 -8.57 7.33 -1.98
N SER A 83 -7.89 6.78 -2.97
CA SER A 83 -7.11 7.56 -3.95
C SER A 83 -7.97 8.60 -4.69
N PHE A 84 -9.25 8.32 -4.93
CA PHE A 84 -10.22 9.28 -5.47
C PHE A 84 -10.60 10.41 -4.48
N GLY A 85 -10.17 10.33 -3.22
CA GLY A 85 -10.53 11.24 -2.14
C GLY A 85 -11.46 10.60 -1.11
N LEU A 86 -12.04 11.42 -0.24
CA LEU A 86 -12.90 10.95 0.85
C LEU A 86 -14.27 10.52 0.31
N VAL A 87 -14.57 9.22 0.43
CA VAL A 87 -15.88 8.64 0.07
C VAL A 87 -16.77 8.61 1.30
N ALA A 88 -17.95 9.23 1.21
CA ALA A 88 -18.99 9.16 2.23
C ALA A 88 -20.10 8.22 1.77
N TYR A 89 -20.52 7.29 2.62
CA TYR A 89 -21.55 6.30 2.31
C TYR A 89 -22.29 5.86 3.58
N SER A 90 -23.46 5.25 3.40
CA SER A 90 -24.31 4.78 4.49
C SER A 90 -24.32 3.26 4.56
N ARG A 91 -24.01 2.69 5.73
CA ARG A 91 -23.91 1.25 5.94
C ARG A 91 -24.85 0.75 7.04
N THR A 92 -25.35 -0.47 6.92
CA THR A 92 -26.27 -1.04 7.90
C THR A 92 -25.54 -1.78 9.02
N TYR A 93 -25.93 -1.47 10.25
CA TYR A 93 -25.46 -2.17 11.45
C TYR A 93 -26.36 -3.38 11.74
N PHE A 94 -25.76 -4.57 11.69
CA PHE A 94 -26.45 -5.84 11.87
C PHE A 94 -26.13 -6.48 13.21
N LYS A 95 -27.13 -7.14 13.81
CA LYS A 95 -26.99 -7.97 15.00
C LYS A 95 -27.20 -9.44 14.63
N PRO A 96 -26.23 -10.34 14.87
CA PRO A 96 -26.42 -11.77 14.65
C PRO A 96 -27.50 -12.34 15.57
N LYS A 97 -28.40 -13.18 15.03
CA LYS A 97 -29.44 -13.87 15.79
C LYS A 97 -28.90 -15.03 16.63
N ALA A 98 -27.85 -15.69 16.16
CA ALA A 98 -27.18 -16.79 16.85
C ALA A 98 -26.30 -16.34 18.04
N GLY A 99 -26.30 -15.04 18.36
CA GLY A 99 -25.34 -14.45 19.30
C GLY A 99 -24.03 -14.04 18.62
N GLY A 100 -23.25 -13.19 19.29
CA GLY A 100 -21.99 -12.64 18.79
C GLY A 100 -21.98 -11.12 18.66
N HIS A 101 -20.88 -10.60 18.14
CA HIS A 101 -20.68 -9.16 17.97
C HIS A 101 -21.48 -8.62 16.79
N ARG A 102 -22.01 -7.41 16.98
CA ARG A 102 -22.68 -6.66 15.92
C ARG A 102 -21.64 -6.15 14.92
N LYS A 103 -22.04 -6.03 13.66
CA LYS A 103 -21.11 -5.74 12.57
C LYS A 103 -21.77 -5.10 11.37
N TYR A 104 -20.94 -4.56 10.49
CA TYR A 104 -21.31 -4.02 9.19
C TYR A 104 -20.95 -5.06 8.12
N LEU A 105 -21.96 -5.70 7.51
CA LEU A 105 -21.73 -6.80 6.56
C LEU A 105 -21.12 -6.32 5.24
N VAL A 106 -21.49 -5.11 4.81
CA VAL A 106 -20.92 -4.50 3.59
C VAL A 106 -19.42 -4.28 3.73
N ASP A 107 -18.95 -3.82 4.90
CA ASP A 107 -17.54 -3.60 5.18
C ASP A 107 -16.74 -4.91 5.09
N GLU A 108 -17.22 -5.98 5.74
CA GLU A 108 -16.57 -7.29 5.68
C GLU A 108 -16.44 -7.81 4.25
N LEU A 109 -17.49 -7.64 3.43
CA LEU A 109 -17.50 -8.08 2.04
C LEU A 109 -16.60 -7.20 1.14
N ALA A 110 -16.48 -5.91 1.47
CA ALA A 110 -15.60 -4.98 0.78
C ALA A 110 -14.14 -5.04 1.28
N GLY A 111 -13.82 -5.89 2.25
CA GLY A 111 -12.48 -6.01 2.83
C GLY A 111 -12.08 -4.81 3.72
N ILE A 112 -13.06 -4.08 4.27
CA ILE A 112 -12.85 -2.94 5.16
C ILE A 112 -12.88 -3.45 6.60
N SER A 113 -11.77 -3.34 7.32
CA SER A 113 -11.70 -3.83 8.71
C SER A 113 -12.36 -2.84 9.68
N PRO A 114 -12.78 -3.30 10.88
CA PRO A 114 -13.28 -2.40 11.91
C PRO A 114 -12.27 -1.28 12.21
N HIS A 115 -12.77 -0.04 12.25
CA HIS A 115 -11.99 1.19 12.46
C HIS A 115 -11.06 1.60 11.30
N ASP A 116 -11.07 0.90 10.16
CA ASP A 116 -10.39 1.39 8.97
C ASP A 116 -11.05 2.70 8.52
N ARG A 117 -10.21 3.72 8.32
CA ARG A 117 -10.59 5.04 7.80
C ARG A 117 -9.97 5.33 6.44
N VAL A 118 -9.12 4.43 5.97
CA VAL A 118 -8.26 4.58 4.80
C VAL A 118 -8.27 3.24 4.07
N SER A 119 -8.47 3.25 2.76
CA SER A 119 -8.43 2.06 1.93
C SER A 119 -7.00 1.62 1.62
N ALA A 120 -6.87 0.37 1.17
CA ALA A 120 -5.57 -0.25 0.91
C ALA A 120 -4.75 0.51 -0.15
N ASP A 121 -5.38 1.06 -1.19
CA ASP A 121 -4.71 1.83 -2.25
C ASP A 121 -3.99 3.08 -1.71
N VAL A 122 -4.61 3.80 -0.77
CA VAL A 122 -3.98 4.97 -0.15
C VAL A 122 -2.81 4.56 0.75
N VAL A 123 -2.95 3.41 1.45
CA VAL A 123 -1.87 2.85 2.26
C VAL A 123 -0.69 2.43 1.38
N ILE A 124 -0.95 1.81 0.23
CA ILE A 124 0.08 1.44 -0.76
C ILE A 124 0.83 2.69 -1.23
N ASN A 125 0.11 3.72 -1.69
CA ASN A 125 0.72 4.97 -2.15
C ASN A 125 1.64 5.60 -1.08
N ALA A 126 1.16 5.63 0.18
CA ALA A 126 1.93 6.18 1.29
C ALA A 126 3.19 5.35 1.62
N ILE A 127 3.10 4.02 1.57
CA ILE A 127 4.23 3.14 1.83
C ILE A 127 5.27 3.25 0.72
N GLU A 128 4.84 3.23 -0.55
CA GLU A 128 5.73 3.37 -1.71
C GLU A 128 6.53 4.67 -1.63
N GLU A 129 5.86 5.81 -1.36
CA GLU A 129 6.53 7.09 -1.18
C GLU A 129 7.44 7.11 0.05
N ALA A 130 7.05 6.43 1.15
CA ALA A 130 7.89 6.32 2.35
C ALA A 130 9.18 5.51 2.12
N THR A 131 9.26 4.68 1.07
CA THR A 131 10.52 4.01 0.70
C THR A 131 11.54 4.98 0.11
N GLN A 132 11.08 6.10 -0.48
CA GLN A 132 11.93 7.07 -1.17
C GLN A 132 12.10 8.37 -0.38
N SER A 133 11.23 8.63 0.60
CA SER A 133 11.19 9.90 1.29
C SER A 133 10.80 9.79 2.77
N SER A 134 10.59 10.93 3.42
CA SER A 134 10.21 10.97 4.84
C SER A 134 8.72 10.66 5.04
N TYR A 135 8.35 10.06 6.17
CA TYR A 135 6.94 9.82 6.55
C TYR A 135 6.01 11.05 6.44
N ARG A 136 6.54 12.27 6.56
CA ARG A 136 5.74 13.49 6.35
C ARG A 136 5.43 13.72 4.88
N LYS A 137 6.43 13.58 4.01
CA LYS A 137 6.26 13.72 2.55
C LYS A 137 5.37 12.59 2.01
N ALA A 138 5.58 11.38 2.50
CA ALA A 138 4.75 10.21 2.22
C ALA A 138 3.30 10.32 2.71
N GLY A 139 2.98 11.28 3.57
CA GLY A 139 1.61 11.58 3.97
C GLY A 139 0.93 12.63 3.10
N THR A 140 1.69 13.36 2.27
CA THR A 140 1.18 14.45 1.44
C THR A 140 0.69 13.92 0.10
N LYS A 141 -0.50 14.34 -0.36
CA LYS A 141 -1.12 13.93 -1.64
C LYS A 141 -1.27 12.41 -1.81
N VAL A 142 -1.47 11.69 -0.70
CA VAL A 142 -1.74 10.24 -0.71
C VAL A 142 -3.11 9.90 -1.29
N ALA A 143 -4.02 10.86 -1.23
CA ALA A 143 -5.27 10.90 -1.96
C ALA A 143 -5.38 12.23 -2.71
N TYR A 144 -6.35 12.32 -3.61
CA TYR A 144 -6.55 13.53 -4.40
C TYR A 144 -6.72 14.81 -3.57
N ASP A 145 -7.59 14.78 -2.55
CA ASP A 145 -8.00 15.96 -1.78
C ASP A 145 -7.58 15.90 -0.29
N SER A 146 -6.79 14.91 0.09
CA SER A 146 -6.55 14.59 1.50
C SER A 146 -5.14 14.06 1.77
N ASP A 147 -4.63 14.43 2.94
CA ASP A 147 -3.33 13.99 3.45
C ASP A 147 -3.49 12.98 4.60
N LEU A 148 -2.46 12.17 4.80
CA LEU A 148 -2.24 11.39 6.01
C LEU A 148 -1.20 12.07 6.90
N SER A 149 -1.41 12.01 8.21
CA SER A 149 -0.40 12.50 9.15
C SER A 149 0.86 11.64 9.08
N LYS A 150 2.02 12.25 9.35
CA LYS A 150 3.30 11.53 9.54
C LYS A 150 3.16 10.31 10.47
N GLN A 151 2.41 10.45 11.56
CA GLN A 151 2.19 9.39 12.54
C GLN A 151 1.35 8.24 11.97
N ALA A 152 0.35 8.55 11.14
CA ALA A 152 -0.46 7.54 10.47
C ALA A 152 0.39 6.73 9.49
N VAL A 153 1.23 7.39 8.67
CA VAL A 153 2.17 6.72 7.77
C VAL A 153 3.15 5.85 8.55
N MET A 154 3.76 6.39 9.60
CA MET A 154 4.69 5.63 10.47
C MET A 154 4.04 4.38 11.06
N LYS A 155 2.80 4.49 11.58
CA LYS A 155 2.06 3.34 12.11
C LYS A 155 1.85 2.27 11.05
N LYS A 156 1.47 2.67 9.82
CA LYS A 156 1.26 1.75 8.71
C LYS A 156 2.55 1.06 8.27
N VAL A 157 3.66 1.79 8.18
CA VAL A 157 4.97 1.20 7.87
C VAL A 157 5.39 0.18 8.94
N HIS A 158 5.16 0.47 10.22
CA HIS A 158 5.51 -0.43 11.32
C HIS A 158 4.58 -1.64 11.47
N GLU A 159 3.39 -1.62 10.84
CA GLU A 159 2.48 -2.77 10.77
C GLU A 159 2.92 -3.79 9.70
N ILE A 160 3.87 -3.43 8.81
CA ILE A 160 4.34 -4.31 7.73
C ILE A 160 5.25 -5.39 8.29
N GLU A 161 4.88 -6.64 8.03
CA GLU A 161 5.79 -7.77 8.18
C GLU A 161 6.69 -7.85 6.94
N ILE A 162 8.00 -7.68 7.14
CA ILE A 162 8.99 -7.85 6.08
C ILE A 162 9.23 -9.35 5.92
N VAL A 163 8.75 -9.90 4.82
CA VAL A 163 8.99 -11.29 4.44
C VAL A 163 10.16 -11.34 3.46
N ASP A 164 11.07 -12.30 3.66
CA ASP A 164 12.15 -12.54 2.71
C ASP A 164 11.57 -12.88 1.33
N ALA A 165 12.19 -12.37 0.26
CA ALA A 165 11.73 -12.65 -1.09
C ALA A 165 11.66 -14.18 -1.33
N PRO A 166 10.70 -14.70 -2.11
CA PRO A 166 10.66 -16.13 -2.39
C PRO A 166 11.96 -16.60 -3.07
N LEU A 167 12.28 -17.88 -2.91
CA LEU A 167 13.40 -18.49 -3.65
C LEU A 167 13.08 -18.45 -5.15
N PRO A 168 14.05 -18.06 -5.99
CA PRO A 168 13.81 -17.87 -7.42
C PRO A 168 13.56 -19.19 -8.17
N SER A 169 14.09 -20.31 -7.67
CA SER A 169 13.93 -21.63 -8.27
C SER A 169 13.99 -22.72 -7.21
N THR A 170 13.33 -23.84 -7.47
CA THR A 170 13.51 -25.08 -6.69
C THR A 170 14.70 -25.92 -7.16
N GLU A 171 15.22 -25.65 -8.37
CA GLU A 171 16.40 -26.34 -8.90
C GLU A 171 17.68 -25.65 -8.42
N LYS A 172 18.54 -26.43 -7.76
CA LYS A 172 19.87 -25.97 -7.33
C LYS A 172 20.75 -25.70 -8.55
N ARG A 173 21.51 -24.60 -8.50
CA ARG A 173 22.45 -24.19 -9.55
C ARG A 173 23.84 -24.74 -9.28
N ALA A 174 24.51 -25.21 -10.32
CA ALA A 174 25.93 -25.50 -10.30
C ALA A 174 26.68 -24.30 -10.86
N VAL A 175 27.50 -23.65 -10.03
CA VAL A 175 28.35 -22.53 -10.44
C VAL A 175 29.77 -22.78 -9.98
N ARG A 176 30.75 -22.41 -10.82
CA ARG A 176 32.17 -22.57 -10.48
C ARG A 176 32.61 -21.66 -9.33
N VAL A 177 32.08 -20.44 -9.30
CA VAL A 177 32.40 -19.42 -8.29
C VAL A 177 31.11 -18.72 -7.90
N LEU A 178 30.84 -18.69 -6.59
CA LEU A 178 29.80 -17.88 -5.98
C LEU A 178 30.48 -16.78 -5.17
N TYR A 179 30.15 -15.53 -5.44
CA TYR A 179 30.68 -14.39 -4.72
C TYR A 179 29.75 -14.03 -3.57
N ILE A 180 30.34 -13.71 -2.42
CA ILE A 180 29.63 -13.21 -1.25
C ILE A 180 30.33 -11.91 -0.84
N GLU A 181 29.60 -10.81 -0.88
CA GLU A 181 30.08 -9.50 -0.46
C GLU A 181 29.27 -9.04 0.75
N ALA A 182 29.96 -8.52 1.76
CA ALA A 182 29.37 -8.12 3.03
C ALA A 182 29.84 -6.71 3.39
N ASP A 183 28.91 -5.87 3.81
CA ASP A 183 29.14 -4.47 4.20
C ASP A 183 28.18 -4.08 5.35
N GLU A 184 28.41 -2.91 5.93
CA GLU A 184 27.54 -2.35 6.97
C GLU A 184 27.35 -0.84 6.79
N ASP A 185 26.24 -0.33 7.33
CA ASP A 185 26.02 1.11 7.47
C ASP A 185 25.88 1.48 8.96
N HIS A 186 26.05 2.76 9.28
CA HIS A 186 25.95 3.30 10.64
C HIS A 186 24.83 4.34 10.70
N VAL A 187 23.66 3.91 11.16
CA VAL A 187 22.45 4.75 11.22
C VAL A 187 22.25 5.29 12.63
N ALA A 188 22.34 6.62 12.78
CA ALA A 188 22.04 7.27 14.06
C ALA A 188 20.54 7.14 14.41
N LEU A 189 20.24 6.46 15.53
CA LEU A 189 18.90 6.32 16.09
C LEU A 189 18.54 7.52 16.97
N GLN A 190 17.26 7.89 16.94
CA GLN A 190 16.72 8.93 17.81
C GLN A 190 16.46 8.37 19.22
N ASN A 191 17.48 8.35 20.08
CA ASN A 191 17.31 7.97 21.48
C ASN A 191 16.39 8.95 22.23
N LYS A 192 15.19 8.49 22.63
CA LYS A 192 14.37 9.14 23.66
C LYS A 192 14.11 8.18 24.82
N GLY A 193 15.11 8.07 25.70
CA GLY A 193 14.96 7.50 27.06
C GLY A 193 15.16 6.00 27.17
N GLY A 194 16.26 5.57 27.82
CA GLY A 194 16.48 4.18 28.21
C GLY A 194 17.95 3.86 28.49
N ASP A 195 18.31 3.93 29.77
CA ASP A 195 19.61 3.69 30.40
C ASP A 195 20.83 4.54 29.99
N ARG A 196 21.40 5.23 30.99
CA ARG A 196 22.62 6.06 30.93
C ARG A 196 23.90 5.27 30.56
N GLN A 197 23.79 3.98 30.22
CA GLN A 197 24.91 3.11 29.88
C GLN A 197 25.03 2.78 28.39
N ARG A 198 24.01 3.02 27.56
CA ARG A 198 24.14 2.83 26.11
C ARG A 198 24.59 4.12 25.44
N LYS A 199 25.90 4.24 25.24
CA LYS A 199 26.54 5.25 24.36
C LYS A 199 25.75 5.34 23.04
N ALA A 200 25.52 6.57 22.58
CA ALA A 200 24.89 6.97 21.31
C ALA A 200 24.24 5.83 20.51
N GLY A 201 22.90 5.80 20.47
CA GLY A 201 22.15 4.77 19.74
C GLY A 201 22.44 4.85 18.26
N ILE A 202 23.38 4.07 17.78
CA ILE A 202 23.68 3.85 16.37
C ILE A 202 23.24 2.42 16.09
N SER A 203 22.32 2.24 15.15
CA SER A 203 22.04 0.93 14.56
C SER A 203 23.10 0.66 13.51
N MET A 204 23.57 -0.57 13.44
CA MET A 204 24.51 -1.04 12.42
C MET A 204 23.81 -2.10 11.56
N PRO A 205 22.88 -1.69 10.67
CA PRO A 205 22.31 -2.61 9.71
C PRO A 205 23.42 -3.19 8.84
N LYS A 206 23.34 -4.50 8.62
CA LYS A 206 24.31 -5.25 7.82
C LYS A 206 23.68 -5.60 6.49
N LEU A 207 24.50 -5.64 5.45
CA LEU A 207 24.11 -6.05 4.11
C LEU A 207 25.07 -7.14 3.64
N VAL A 208 24.53 -8.28 3.27
CA VAL A 208 25.25 -9.33 2.55
C VAL A 208 24.56 -9.56 1.23
N TYR A 209 25.31 -9.67 0.13
CA TYR A 209 24.74 -10.08 -1.14
C TYR A 209 25.58 -11.15 -1.84
N LEU A 210 24.87 -12.07 -2.47
CA LEU A 210 25.43 -13.17 -3.24
C LEU A 210 25.18 -12.94 -4.71
N HIS A 211 26.15 -13.26 -5.56
CA HIS A 211 25.99 -13.17 -7.01
C HIS A 211 26.94 -14.12 -7.76
N GLU A 212 26.62 -14.38 -9.02
CA GLU A 212 27.33 -15.30 -9.91
C GLU A 212 28.33 -14.55 -10.81
N GLY A 213 28.90 -13.44 -10.32
CA GLY A 213 29.74 -12.53 -11.09
C GLY A 213 28.95 -11.44 -11.82
N ILE A 214 29.52 -10.93 -12.91
CA ILE A 214 28.97 -9.82 -13.71
C ILE A 214 28.13 -10.36 -14.86
N ASP A 215 26.93 -9.81 -15.04
CA ASP A 215 26.06 -10.06 -16.20
C ASP A 215 26.55 -9.20 -17.38
N ALA A 216 27.35 -9.81 -18.27
CA ALA A 216 27.96 -9.10 -19.40
C ALA A 216 26.93 -8.52 -20.39
N ASP A 217 25.77 -9.17 -20.54
CA ASP A 217 24.74 -8.75 -21.50
C ASP A 217 23.98 -7.51 -21.01
N LYS A 218 23.86 -7.33 -19.69
CA LYS A 218 23.20 -6.17 -19.06
C LYS A 218 24.17 -5.08 -18.63
N SER A 219 25.46 -5.36 -18.62
CA SER A 219 26.47 -4.42 -18.19
C SER A 219 26.84 -3.43 -19.30
N THR A 220 27.30 -2.26 -18.88
CA THR A 220 27.93 -1.27 -19.74
C THR A 220 29.36 -1.01 -19.26
N ASP A 221 30.19 -0.39 -20.09
CA ASP A 221 31.58 -0.04 -19.73
C ASP A 221 31.70 0.79 -18.43
N LYS A 222 30.63 1.50 -18.05
CA LYS A 222 30.61 2.38 -16.87
C LYS A 222 29.81 1.82 -15.70
N ARG A 223 29.00 0.78 -15.92
CA ARG A 223 28.08 0.25 -14.91
C ARG A 223 27.93 -1.24 -15.07
N HIS A 224 28.51 -1.97 -14.13
CA HIS A 224 28.37 -3.41 -14.04
C HIS A 224 27.05 -3.78 -13.36
N VAL A 225 26.40 -4.82 -13.89
CA VAL A 225 25.19 -5.42 -13.33
C VAL A 225 25.57 -6.80 -12.81
N LEU A 226 25.19 -7.10 -11.56
CA LEU A 226 25.47 -8.39 -10.95
C LEU A 226 24.50 -9.45 -11.49
N LYS A 227 25.04 -10.63 -11.80
CA LYS A 227 24.25 -11.77 -12.27
C LYS A 227 23.63 -12.50 -11.09
N ASN A 228 22.30 -12.72 -11.16
CA ASN A 228 21.56 -13.54 -10.20
C ASN A 228 21.75 -13.11 -8.73
N VAL A 229 21.76 -11.79 -8.48
CA VAL A 229 22.03 -11.24 -7.16
C VAL A 229 20.91 -11.53 -6.16
N ARG A 230 21.30 -11.87 -4.93
CA ARG A 230 20.40 -12.02 -3.78
C ARG A 230 20.91 -11.17 -2.63
N TYR A 231 20.04 -10.34 -2.06
CA TYR A 231 20.36 -9.45 -0.94
C TYR A 231 19.79 -9.97 0.38
N PHE A 232 20.57 -9.82 1.44
CA PHE A 232 20.22 -10.09 2.82
C PHE A 232 20.60 -8.85 3.63
N GLY A 233 19.60 -8.08 4.07
CA GLY A 233 19.86 -6.77 4.67
C GLY A 233 18.94 -6.49 5.85
N GLY A 234 19.49 -5.93 6.93
CA GLY A 234 18.71 -5.51 8.09
C GLY A 234 19.51 -5.40 9.39
N ASP A 235 18.81 -5.04 10.45
CA ASP A 235 19.38 -4.98 11.81
C ASP A 235 19.35 -6.38 12.45
N PHE A 236 20.24 -7.25 11.99
CA PHE A 236 20.40 -8.62 12.47
C PHE A 236 21.62 -8.77 13.38
N LYS A 237 21.59 -9.76 14.30
CA LYS A 237 22.83 -10.30 14.85
C LYS A 237 23.63 -10.93 13.71
N SER A 238 24.96 -10.80 13.76
CA SER A 238 25.83 -11.32 12.69
C SER A 238 25.63 -12.82 12.46
N GLU A 239 25.51 -13.60 13.52
CA GLU A 239 25.30 -15.05 13.47
C GLU A 239 24.01 -15.41 12.72
N ASP A 240 22.89 -14.76 13.06
CA ASP A 240 21.59 -15.00 12.43
C ASP A 240 21.62 -14.67 10.93
N LEU A 241 22.34 -13.60 10.55
CA LEU A 241 22.50 -13.22 9.14
C LEU A 241 23.31 -14.26 8.36
N TRP A 242 24.43 -14.73 8.91
CA TRP A 242 25.26 -15.75 8.26
C TRP A 242 24.56 -17.10 8.17
N LEU A 243 23.74 -17.47 9.17
CA LEU A 243 22.90 -18.66 9.10
C LEU A 243 21.88 -18.56 7.96
N LYS A 244 21.22 -17.41 7.78
CA LYS A 244 20.31 -17.18 6.64
C LYS A 244 21.03 -17.30 5.30
N VAL A 245 22.23 -16.73 5.19
CA VAL A 245 23.04 -16.81 3.97
C VAL A 245 23.44 -18.26 3.67
N ALA A 246 23.94 -19.00 4.67
CA ALA A 246 24.32 -20.40 4.52
C ALA A 246 23.12 -21.26 4.12
N GLN A 247 21.96 -21.05 4.75
CA GLN A 247 20.72 -21.75 4.40
C GLN A 247 20.34 -21.49 2.94
N TYR A 248 20.41 -20.25 2.47
CA TYR A 248 20.13 -19.93 1.07
C TYR A 248 21.11 -20.60 0.10
N ILE A 249 22.41 -20.65 0.44
CA ILE A 249 23.42 -21.31 -0.38
C ILE A 249 23.10 -22.80 -0.49
N ASP A 250 22.85 -23.48 0.63
CA ASP A 250 22.47 -24.89 0.63
C ASP A 250 21.20 -25.11 -0.21
N GLU A 251 20.16 -24.30 -0.02
CA GLU A 251 18.90 -24.46 -0.75
C GLU A 251 18.99 -24.16 -2.26
N GLN A 252 19.97 -23.36 -2.72
CA GLN A 252 20.01 -22.84 -4.09
C GLN A 252 21.22 -23.26 -4.91
N TYR A 253 22.27 -23.79 -4.30
CA TYR A 253 23.50 -24.15 -4.98
C TYR A 253 23.95 -25.57 -4.64
N ILE A 254 24.57 -26.23 -5.61
CA ILE A 254 25.15 -27.56 -5.43
C ILE A 254 26.55 -27.38 -4.84
N GLU A 255 26.76 -27.88 -3.63
CA GLU A 255 28.11 -28.03 -3.06
C GLU A 255 28.75 -29.29 -3.66
N GLU A 256 29.82 -29.12 -4.45
CA GLU A 256 30.67 -30.26 -4.83
C GLU A 256 31.40 -30.76 -3.57
N SER A 257 31.25 -32.05 -3.29
CA SER A 257 31.86 -32.75 -2.14
C SER A 257 33.35 -33.04 -2.34
#